data_AF-A0A2G5U8M5-F1
#
_entry.id   AF-A0A2G5U8M5-F1
#
_cell.length_a   1.000
_cell.length_b   1.000
_cell.length_c   1.000
_cell.angle_alpha   90.00
_cell.angle_beta   90.00
_cell.angle_gamma   90.00
#
_symmetry.space_group_name_H-M   'P 1'
#
loop_
_entity.id
_entity.type
_entity.pdbx_description
1 polymer ?
#
loop_
_entity_poly.entity_id
_entity_poly.type
_entity_poly.pdbx_seq_one_letter_code
_entity_poly.pdbx_strand_id
1 'polypeptide(L)'
;MLPTTLRTNPKDGYDAYSSSLVQWNNTFDTEEASRKPKPWYKWINNRIRQYLILEIFVVISLIMVLYRLQTISNQNDRLSEMVNSRFGIMERKIESFVSGKPNQDNYQFESTKPLEQTIADVLKDMQFSTHESTGKKEPVIIPQINRTTSESVDSIVKVPTPNELFLFNAADFLKGASVDSVHSSSSSLNPIIGFDQSSLVLLDRPHPPADKAWCTDAKNPVLTVNLAKYIKPISVSYQHSKWHEAIPNGAPKTYDVVACHDFYCEKWTPLVSNCQYSQYKSNEQMCNISSDLDVPLIGKVQFRFRENYGDTKMTCVQLVRVYGQANTPVKMEEKNLKSEEICTDLRWYYHNNHFGYAWAYKNCTVLYKNNCCSDCPECCQECLISDYNQFTFADICVKIFCACIFTFMVFFMIQTVKYEREARRVMRNQHRTRVVISASR
;
A
#
# COMPACT_ATOMS: atom_id res chain seq x y z
N MET A 1 10.30 29.03 -54.90
CA MET A 1 9.58 29.05 -56.19
C MET A 1 10.25 28.04 -57.11
N LEU A 2 9.49 27.00 -57.46
CA LEU A 2 9.70 26.04 -58.56
C LEU A 2 9.77 26.81 -59.91
N PRO A 3 10.32 26.24 -61.02
CA PRO A 3 9.79 24.99 -61.57
C PRO A 3 10.75 23.98 -62.22
N THR A 4 10.30 22.74 -62.09
CA THR A 4 10.41 21.55 -62.94
C THR A 4 10.02 21.75 -64.41
N THR A 5 10.68 21.02 -65.32
CA THR A 5 10.10 20.16 -66.40
C THR A 5 11.25 19.27 -66.94
N LEU A 6 11.25 17.92 -67.03
CA LEU A 6 10.32 16.85 -67.44
C LEU A 6 10.42 16.48 -68.95
N ARG A 7 10.91 15.24 -69.19
CA ARG A 7 10.81 14.37 -70.40
C ARG A 7 11.55 14.84 -71.66
N THR A 8 12.10 13.97 -72.53
CA THR A 8 11.63 12.67 -73.03
C THR A 8 12.79 11.90 -73.69
N ASN A 9 12.79 10.57 -73.55
CA ASN A 9 13.51 9.65 -74.44
C ASN A 9 12.66 9.37 -75.69
N PRO A 10 13.28 8.99 -76.82
CA PRO A 10 12.83 7.80 -77.51
C PRO A 10 13.98 6.87 -77.95
N LYS A 11 13.57 5.64 -78.24
CA LYS A 11 14.34 4.41 -78.44
C LYS A 11 14.81 4.20 -79.89
N ASP A 12 15.50 3.06 -80.04
CA ASP A 12 15.69 2.20 -81.23
C ASP A 12 16.83 2.65 -82.16
N GLY A 13 17.73 1.79 -82.67
CA GLY A 13 17.89 0.34 -82.68
C GLY A 13 18.79 -0.03 -83.89
N TYR A 14 19.50 -1.17 -83.80
CA TYR A 14 20.22 -1.90 -84.88
C TYR A 14 21.48 -1.20 -85.48
N ASP A 15 22.59 -1.83 -85.85
CA ASP A 15 22.97 -3.24 -85.93
C ASP A 15 24.50 -3.42 -86.11
N ALA A 16 24.99 -4.60 -85.69
CA ALA A 16 26.05 -5.43 -86.28
C ALA A 16 27.43 -4.85 -86.68
N TYR A 17 28.50 -5.40 -86.07
CA TYR A 17 29.44 -6.26 -86.81
C TYR A 17 30.24 -7.19 -85.87
N SER A 18 30.27 -8.45 -86.26
CA SER A 18 30.89 -9.62 -85.63
C SER A 18 32.40 -9.70 -85.92
N SER A 19 33.19 -10.22 -84.98
CA SER A 19 34.41 -11.01 -85.26
C SER A 19 35.06 -11.57 -83.97
N SER A 20 34.81 -12.87 -83.72
CA SER A 20 35.69 -13.91 -83.11
C SER A 20 36.79 -13.49 -82.12
N LEU A 21 36.72 -13.86 -80.84
CA LEU A 21 37.11 -15.17 -80.28
C LEU A 21 38.63 -15.42 -80.33
N VAL A 22 39.34 -15.15 -79.22
CA VAL A 22 40.26 -16.07 -78.51
C VAL A 22 40.47 -15.53 -77.09
N GLN A 23 39.96 -16.28 -76.12
CA GLN A 23 40.11 -16.12 -74.68
C GLN A 23 41.37 -16.87 -74.24
N TRP A 24 42.34 -16.17 -73.63
CA TRP A 24 43.39 -16.80 -72.82
C TRP A 24 43.06 -16.56 -71.35
N ASN A 25 42.48 -17.59 -70.72
CA ASN A 25 42.32 -17.72 -69.28
C ASN A 25 43.70 -17.85 -68.63
N ASN A 26 44.06 -16.90 -67.76
CA ASN A 26 44.99 -17.17 -66.67
C ASN A 26 44.17 -17.36 -65.39
N THR A 27 44.03 -18.62 -65.02
CA THR A 27 43.41 -19.11 -63.79
C THR A 27 44.25 -18.63 -62.60
N PHE A 28 43.80 -17.59 -61.90
CA PHE A 28 44.18 -17.37 -60.51
C PHE A 28 43.10 -18.04 -59.66
N ASP A 29 43.38 -19.25 -59.21
CA ASP A 29 42.61 -19.95 -58.19
C ASP A 29 42.67 -19.13 -56.90
N THR A 30 41.68 -18.24 -56.74
CA THR A 30 41.35 -17.67 -55.44
C THR A 30 40.41 -18.67 -54.81
N GLU A 31 40.97 -19.58 -54.03
CA GLU A 31 40.23 -20.58 -53.26
C GLU A 31 39.32 -19.83 -52.27
N GLU A 32 38.08 -19.59 -52.70
CA GLU A 32 37.02 -19.03 -51.87
C GLU A 32 36.63 -20.09 -50.84
N ALA A 33 37.33 -20.06 -49.70
CA ALA A 33 37.00 -20.88 -48.55
C ALA A 33 35.61 -20.48 -48.00
N SER A 34 34.56 -21.10 -48.55
CA SER A 34 33.20 -21.03 -48.06
C SER A 34 33.14 -21.52 -46.60
N ARG A 35 33.32 -20.61 -45.65
CA ARG A 35 33.12 -20.88 -44.21
C ARG A 35 31.63 -21.12 -43.96
N LYS A 36 31.20 -22.38 -44.08
CA LYS A 36 29.92 -22.85 -43.55
C LYS A 36 29.82 -22.43 -42.07
N PRO A 37 28.77 -21.72 -41.63
CA PRO A 37 28.61 -21.36 -40.22
C PRO A 37 28.56 -22.65 -39.40
N LYS A 38 29.50 -22.79 -38.47
CA LYS A 38 29.67 -24.02 -37.69
C LYS A 38 28.35 -24.38 -36.96
N PRO A 39 27.96 -25.67 -36.93
CA PRO A 39 26.64 -26.12 -36.44
C PRO A 39 26.36 -25.80 -34.95
N TRP A 40 27.38 -25.50 -34.15
CA TRP A 40 27.23 -25.18 -32.73
C TRP A 40 26.51 -23.86 -32.46
N TYR A 41 26.69 -22.82 -33.29
CA TYR A 41 26.02 -21.53 -33.11
C TYR A 41 24.50 -21.66 -33.29
N LYS A 42 24.07 -22.44 -34.29
CA LYS A 42 22.65 -22.71 -34.56
C LYS A 42 22.00 -23.52 -33.44
N TRP A 43 22.77 -24.44 -32.84
CA TRP A 43 22.32 -25.25 -31.69
C TRP A 43 22.20 -24.43 -30.40
N ILE A 44 23.18 -23.56 -30.09
CA ILE A 44 23.13 -22.66 -28.93
C ILE A 44 21.99 -21.64 -29.08
N ASN A 45 21.81 -21.05 -30.26
CA ASN A 45 20.74 -20.08 -30.49
C ASN A 45 19.34 -20.71 -30.32
N ASN A 46 19.18 -21.98 -30.71
CA ASN A 46 17.92 -22.71 -30.47
C ASN A 46 17.70 -23.02 -28.99
N ARG A 47 18.74 -23.43 -28.24
CA ARG A 47 18.66 -23.68 -26.80
C ARG A 47 18.31 -22.41 -26.02
N ILE A 48 18.99 -21.29 -26.30
CA ILE A 48 18.74 -20.00 -25.65
C ILE A 48 17.31 -19.53 -25.93
N ARG A 49 16.85 -19.64 -27.19
CA ARG A 49 15.49 -19.25 -27.57
C ARG A 49 14.42 -20.10 -26.88
N GLN A 50 14.67 -21.40 -26.68
CA GLN A 50 13.75 -22.27 -25.95
C GLN A 50 13.67 -21.94 -24.45
N TYR A 51 14.80 -21.67 -23.79
CA TYR A 51 14.80 -21.28 -22.36
C TYR A 51 14.18 -19.90 -22.14
N LEU A 52 14.42 -18.93 -23.03
CA LEU A 52 13.81 -17.61 -22.96
C LEU A 52 12.28 -17.68 -23.13
N ILE A 53 11.80 -18.51 -24.06
CA ILE A 53 10.35 -18.74 -24.25
C ILE A 53 9.76 -19.40 -23.00
N LEU A 54 10.44 -20.41 -22.43
CA LEU A 54 9.97 -21.10 -21.23
C LEU A 54 9.92 -20.16 -20.02
N GLU A 55 10.93 -19.31 -19.83
CA GLU A 55 10.94 -18.29 -18.77
C GLU A 55 9.81 -17.26 -18.94
N ILE A 56 9.55 -16.80 -20.17
CA ILE A 56 8.41 -15.92 -20.46
C ILE A 56 7.08 -16.62 -20.11
N PHE A 57 6.93 -17.90 -20.48
CA PHE A 57 5.73 -18.68 -20.12
C PHE A 57 5.59 -18.84 -18.60
N VAL A 58 6.68 -19.09 -17.86
CA VAL A 58 6.66 -19.18 -16.40
C VAL A 58 6.28 -17.85 -15.76
N VAL A 59 6.79 -16.73 -16.26
CA VAL A 59 6.41 -15.38 -15.79
C VAL A 59 4.93 -15.10 -16.07
N ILE A 60 4.43 -15.43 -17.27
CA ILE A 60 3.01 -15.27 -17.61
C ILE A 60 2.14 -16.17 -16.71
N SER A 61 2.54 -17.41 -16.47
CA SER A 61 1.84 -18.31 -15.56
C SER A 61 1.84 -17.80 -14.12
N LEU A 62 2.95 -17.26 -13.63
CA LEU A 62 3.04 -16.61 -12.31
C LEU A 62 2.10 -15.41 -12.22
N ILE A 63 2.07 -14.54 -13.24
CA ILE A 63 1.15 -13.40 -13.30
C ILE A 63 -0.31 -13.87 -13.26
N MET A 64 -0.66 -14.92 -14.01
CA MET A 64 -2.01 -15.49 -14.03
C MET A 64 -2.40 -16.14 -12.68
N VAL A 65 -1.45 -16.80 -12.01
CA VAL A 65 -1.65 -17.39 -10.67
C VAL A 65 -1.80 -16.30 -9.61
N LEU A 66 -0.97 -15.26 -9.65
CA LEU A 66 -1.08 -14.09 -8.76
C LEU A 66 -2.41 -13.36 -9.00
N TYR A 67 -2.85 -13.21 -10.25
CA TYR A 67 -4.16 -12.66 -10.59
C TYR A 67 -5.30 -13.48 -9.98
N ARG A 68 -5.25 -14.81 -10.09
CA ARG A 68 -6.25 -15.71 -9.48
C ARG A 68 -6.24 -15.62 -7.94
N LEU A 69 -5.06 -15.62 -7.33
CA LEU A 69 -4.89 -15.48 -5.87
C LEU A 69 -5.46 -14.16 -5.36
N GLN A 70 -5.25 -13.06 -6.07
CA GLN A 70 -5.80 -11.75 -5.71
C GLN A 70 -7.34 -11.73 -5.80
N THR A 71 -7.90 -12.31 -6.86
CA THR A 71 -9.38 -12.41 -7.01
C THR A 71 -10.01 -13.28 -5.93
N ILE A 72 -9.34 -14.36 -5.52
CA ILE A 72 -9.80 -15.26 -4.46
C ILE A 72 -9.64 -14.61 -3.08
N SER A 73 -8.55 -13.88 -2.83
CA SER A 73 -8.35 -13.10 -1.59
C SER A 73 -9.48 -12.10 -1.39
N ASN A 74 -9.83 -11.33 -2.42
CA ASN A 74 -10.88 -10.32 -2.33
C ASN A 74 -12.28 -10.93 -2.08
N GLN A 75 -12.54 -12.14 -2.61
CA GLN A 75 -13.76 -12.89 -2.28
C GLN A 75 -13.72 -13.43 -0.85
N ASN A 76 -12.55 -13.87 -0.38
CA ASN A 76 -12.33 -14.34 0.99
C ASN A 76 -12.41 -13.22 2.02
N ASP A 77 -12.01 -11.98 1.70
CA ASP A 77 -12.10 -10.85 2.62
C ASP A 77 -13.56 -10.49 2.89
N ARG A 78 -14.40 -10.48 1.85
CA ARG A 78 -15.86 -10.30 1.97
C ARG A 78 -16.54 -11.46 2.72
N LEU A 79 -16.09 -12.70 2.47
CA LEU A 79 -16.56 -13.87 3.20
C LEU A 79 -16.08 -13.86 4.65
N SER A 80 -14.87 -13.40 4.94
CA SER A 80 -14.31 -13.28 6.28
C SER A 80 -15.04 -12.22 7.09
N GLU A 81 -15.41 -11.08 6.49
CA GLU A 81 -16.24 -10.07 7.13
C GLU A 81 -17.63 -10.61 7.52
N MET A 82 -18.26 -11.37 6.61
CA MET A 82 -19.55 -12.02 6.88
C MET A 82 -19.44 -13.17 7.89
N VAL A 83 -18.34 -13.93 7.87
CA VAL A 83 -18.10 -15.03 8.82
C VAL A 83 -17.73 -14.48 10.19
N ASN A 84 -16.88 -13.46 10.31
CA ASN A 84 -16.48 -12.84 11.58
C ASN A 84 -17.66 -12.14 12.26
N SER A 85 -18.51 -11.44 11.50
CA SER A 85 -19.74 -10.86 12.04
C SER A 85 -20.72 -11.93 12.54
N ARG A 86 -20.83 -13.08 11.86
CA ARG A 86 -21.66 -14.22 12.31
C ARG A 86 -21.02 -15.02 13.44
N PHE A 87 -19.70 -15.17 13.46
CA PHE A 87 -18.96 -15.86 14.52
C PHE A 87 -19.08 -15.10 15.83
N GLY A 88 -19.00 -13.77 15.79
CA GLY A 88 -19.26 -12.92 16.96
C GLY A 88 -20.70 -13.01 17.48
N ILE A 89 -21.70 -13.37 16.66
CA ILE A 89 -23.07 -13.67 17.11
C ILE A 89 -23.15 -15.07 17.76
N MET A 90 -22.40 -16.03 17.24
CA MET A 90 -22.41 -17.41 17.70
C MET A 90 -21.62 -17.62 19.00
N GLU A 91 -20.49 -16.94 19.14
CA GLU A 91 -19.69 -16.90 20.38
C GLU A 91 -20.53 -16.37 21.55
N ARG A 92 -21.31 -15.31 21.33
CA ARG A 92 -22.30 -14.79 22.31
C ARG A 92 -23.37 -15.81 22.70
N LYS A 93 -23.87 -16.61 21.74
CA LYS A 93 -24.83 -17.68 22.05
C LYS A 93 -24.18 -18.75 22.93
N ILE A 94 -22.96 -19.18 22.59
CA ILE A 94 -22.23 -20.20 23.35
C ILE A 94 -21.93 -19.69 24.77
N GLU A 95 -21.50 -18.44 24.92
CA GLU A 95 -21.28 -17.83 26.24
C GLU A 95 -22.57 -17.64 27.04
N SER A 96 -23.71 -17.35 26.38
CA SER A 96 -25.01 -17.33 27.07
C SER A 96 -25.45 -18.71 27.57
N PHE A 97 -25.10 -19.79 26.84
CA PHE A 97 -25.38 -21.16 27.28
C PHE A 97 -24.42 -21.62 28.39
N VAL A 98 -23.15 -21.17 28.36
CA VAL A 98 -22.12 -21.54 29.34
C VAL A 98 -22.23 -20.74 30.64
N SER A 99 -22.74 -19.50 30.60
CA SER A 99 -22.87 -18.64 31.79
C SER A 99 -24.12 -18.91 32.65
N GLY A 100 -24.99 -19.84 32.25
CA GLY A 100 -26.10 -20.32 33.09
C GLY A 100 -27.05 -19.24 33.61
N LYS A 101 -27.20 -18.11 32.90
CA LYS A 101 -28.16 -17.05 33.25
C LYS A 101 -29.46 -17.23 32.46
N PRO A 102 -30.60 -17.52 33.10
CA PRO A 102 -31.88 -17.49 32.43
C PRO A 102 -32.36 -16.04 32.44
N ASN A 103 -32.36 -15.36 31.30
CA ASN A 103 -33.21 -14.18 31.14
C ASN A 103 -34.27 -14.46 30.09
N GLN A 104 -35.47 -14.55 30.65
CA GLN A 104 -36.79 -14.43 30.10
C GLN A 104 -36.89 -13.19 29.21
N ASP A 105 -36.80 -13.38 27.90
CA ASP A 105 -37.44 -12.50 26.93
C ASP A 105 -38.01 -13.34 25.78
N ASN A 106 -39.31 -13.17 25.62
CA ASN A 106 -40.20 -13.94 24.77
C ASN A 106 -40.03 -13.48 23.31
N TYR A 107 -39.17 -14.16 22.54
CA TYR A 107 -39.22 -14.11 21.08
C TYR A 107 -39.42 -15.50 20.50
N GLN A 108 -40.50 -15.58 19.74
CA GLN A 108 -41.08 -16.73 19.09
C GLN A 108 -40.03 -17.51 18.27
N PHE A 109 -39.87 -18.78 18.63
CA PHE A 109 -39.03 -19.76 17.95
C PHE A 109 -39.63 -20.05 16.57
N GLU A 110 -38.94 -19.69 15.49
CA GLU A 110 -39.17 -20.31 14.18
C GLU A 110 -37.99 -21.25 13.89
N SER A 111 -38.31 -22.53 13.84
CA SER A 111 -37.38 -23.64 13.70
C SER A 111 -36.60 -23.60 12.38
N THR A 112 -35.27 -23.65 12.50
CA THR A 112 -34.27 -24.23 11.59
C THR A 112 -34.71 -24.53 10.15
N LYS A 113 -34.25 -23.71 9.19
CA LYS A 113 -34.03 -24.17 7.80
C LYS A 113 -32.58 -24.63 7.64
N PRO A 114 -32.32 -25.76 6.94
CA PRO A 114 -30.98 -26.30 6.77
C PRO A 114 -30.12 -25.36 5.90
N LEU A 115 -28.86 -25.21 6.30
CA LEU A 115 -27.85 -24.30 5.75
C LEU A 115 -27.70 -24.37 4.21
N GLU A 116 -27.99 -25.53 3.62
CA GLU A 116 -27.92 -25.75 2.17
C GLU A 116 -28.99 -24.97 1.39
N GLN A 117 -30.15 -24.71 1.99
CA GLN A 117 -31.25 -24.01 1.34
C GLN A 117 -31.02 -22.49 1.29
N THR A 118 -30.30 -21.94 2.28
CA THR A 118 -29.93 -20.52 2.34
C THR A 118 -28.87 -20.15 1.31
N ILE A 119 -27.97 -21.08 0.97
CA ILE A 119 -26.93 -20.86 -0.06
C ILE A 119 -27.57 -20.79 -1.46
N ALA A 120 -28.63 -21.57 -1.71
CA ALA A 120 -29.35 -21.57 -2.98
C ALA A 120 -30.18 -20.30 -3.22
N ASP A 121 -30.77 -19.72 -2.17
CA ASP A 121 -31.55 -18.48 -2.27
C ASP A 121 -30.64 -17.26 -2.51
N VAL A 122 -29.46 -17.20 -1.89
CA VAL A 122 -28.47 -16.12 -2.11
C VAL A 122 -27.87 -16.14 -3.53
N LEU A 123 -27.79 -17.31 -4.17
CA LEU A 123 -27.35 -17.46 -5.55
C LEU A 123 -28.39 -16.96 -6.57
N LYS A 124 -29.68 -16.96 -6.21
CA LYS A 124 -30.76 -16.43 -7.05
C LYS A 124 -30.85 -14.91 -7.00
N ASP A 125 -30.60 -14.29 -5.84
CA ASP A 125 -30.65 -12.82 -5.69
C ASP A 125 -29.48 -12.08 -6.37
N MET A 126 -28.42 -12.80 -6.78
CA MET A 126 -27.31 -12.25 -7.57
C MET A 126 -27.61 -12.13 -9.07
N GLN A 127 -28.69 -12.73 -9.56
CA GLN A 127 -29.19 -12.49 -10.92
C GLN A 127 -30.46 -11.63 -10.84
N PHE A 128 -30.41 -10.45 -11.44
CA PHE A 128 -31.45 -9.42 -11.57
C PHE A 128 -31.46 -8.32 -10.50
N SER A 129 -30.77 -7.22 -10.83
CA SER A 129 -31.26 -5.86 -10.57
C SER A 129 -30.45 -4.86 -11.40
N THR A 130 -30.94 -4.57 -12.61
CA THR A 130 -30.67 -3.30 -13.29
C THR A 130 -31.96 -2.50 -13.15
N HIS A 131 -32.00 -1.52 -12.25
CA HIS A 131 -33.03 -0.48 -12.32
C HIS A 131 -32.53 0.85 -11.77
N GLU A 132 -32.66 1.85 -12.64
CA GLU A 132 -32.52 3.28 -12.38
C GLU A 132 -33.39 3.74 -11.20
N SER A 133 -32.89 4.70 -10.43
CA SER A 133 -33.71 5.46 -9.50
C SER A 133 -33.39 6.95 -9.58
N THR A 134 -34.30 7.67 -10.21
CA THR A 134 -34.58 9.09 -10.02
C THR A 134 -35.44 9.27 -8.77
N GLY A 135 -35.08 10.21 -7.88
CA GLY A 135 -36.06 10.86 -7.00
C GLY A 135 -35.69 11.09 -5.53
N LYS A 136 -35.43 12.38 -5.23
CA LYS A 136 -35.75 13.14 -4.00
C LYS A 136 -34.98 12.83 -2.70
N LYS A 137 -34.09 13.78 -2.37
CA LYS A 137 -33.46 13.99 -1.05
C LYS A 137 -34.47 14.62 -0.08
N GLU A 138 -34.54 14.09 1.13
CA GLU A 138 -35.06 14.76 2.33
C GLU A 138 -33.96 14.69 3.42
N PRO A 139 -33.61 15.80 4.09
CA PRO A 139 -32.48 15.82 5.02
C PRO A 139 -32.88 15.32 6.41
N VAL A 140 -32.07 14.40 6.95
CA VAL A 140 -32.17 13.90 8.32
C VAL A 140 -31.45 14.87 9.28
N ILE A 141 -32.19 15.33 10.29
CA ILE A 141 -31.76 16.25 11.36
C ILE A 141 -30.87 15.48 12.37
N ILE A 142 -29.67 15.98 12.63
CA ILE A 142 -28.76 15.48 13.68
C ILE A 142 -28.95 16.36 14.94
N PRO A 143 -29.04 15.81 16.17
CA PRO A 143 -29.22 16.63 17.36
C PRO A 143 -27.97 17.43 17.69
N GLN A 144 -28.13 18.74 17.82
CA GLN A 144 -27.09 19.69 18.21
C GLN A 144 -26.68 19.50 19.68
N ILE A 145 -25.38 19.44 19.93
CA ILE A 145 -24.78 19.68 21.26
C ILE A 145 -24.59 21.18 21.40
N ASN A 146 -25.13 21.74 22.49
CA ASN A 146 -25.23 23.17 22.79
C ASN A 146 -23.90 23.92 22.63
N ARG A 147 -23.74 24.61 21.50
CA ARG A 147 -22.90 25.82 21.37
C ARG A 147 -23.86 27.01 21.30
N THR A 148 -23.82 27.87 22.31
CA THR A 148 -24.48 29.18 22.32
C THR A 148 -24.11 29.94 21.05
N THR A 149 -25.08 30.03 20.14
CA THR A 149 -24.97 30.79 18.89
C THR A 149 -25.88 32.00 19.05
N SER A 150 -25.27 33.19 19.17
CA SER A 150 -25.97 34.45 18.87
C SER A 150 -25.95 34.61 17.36
N GLU A 151 -27.10 34.47 16.72
CA GLU A 151 -27.28 34.85 15.31
C GLU A 151 -27.29 36.38 15.18
N SER A 152 -26.41 36.91 14.34
CA SER A 152 -26.72 38.12 13.57
C SER A 152 -25.98 38.06 12.24
N VAL A 153 -26.76 37.99 11.18
CA VAL A 153 -26.38 38.15 9.78
C VAL A 153 -25.77 39.54 9.60
N ASP A 154 -24.48 39.62 9.28
CA ASP A 154 -23.95 40.35 8.13
C ASP A 154 -22.41 40.33 8.12
N SER A 155 -21.89 40.26 6.90
CA SER A 155 -20.49 40.28 6.52
C SER A 155 -19.67 41.38 7.20
N ILE A 156 -18.63 40.97 7.95
CA ILE A 156 -17.33 41.65 8.11
C ILE A 156 -16.35 40.58 8.58
N VAL A 157 -15.21 40.47 7.90
CA VAL A 157 -14.04 39.71 8.34
C VAL A 157 -13.66 40.17 9.75
N LYS A 158 -14.10 39.43 10.77
CA LYS A 158 -13.66 39.67 12.14
C LYS A 158 -12.23 39.17 12.28
N VAL A 159 -11.32 40.14 12.40
CA VAL A 159 -9.95 39.93 12.86
C VAL A 159 -9.99 39.08 14.14
N PRO A 160 -9.24 37.96 14.23
CA PRO A 160 -9.22 37.13 15.43
C PRO A 160 -8.72 37.94 16.62
N THR A 161 -9.41 37.83 17.75
CA THR A 161 -8.98 38.44 19.01
C THR A 161 -7.69 37.77 19.51
N PRO A 162 -6.82 38.48 20.27
CA PRO A 162 -5.45 38.01 20.54
C PRO A 162 -5.29 36.74 21.41
N ASN A 163 -6.39 36.17 21.95
CA ASN A 163 -6.33 35.13 22.99
C ASN A 163 -7.07 33.83 22.65
N GLU A 164 -7.47 33.60 21.40
CA GLU A 164 -8.01 32.29 21.01
C GLU A 164 -6.87 31.28 20.91
N LEU A 165 -6.61 30.57 22.02
CA LEU A 165 -5.69 29.44 22.06
C LEU A 165 -6.28 28.32 21.19
N PHE A 166 -5.70 28.11 20.01
CA PHE A 166 -6.15 27.06 19.11
C PHE A 166 -5.73 25.70 19.67
N LEU A 167 -6.72 24.89 20.04
CA LEU A 167 -6.52 23.48 20.35
C LEU A 167 -6.17 22.75 19.05
N PHE A 168 -5.04 22.08 19.02
CA PHE A 168 -4.66 21.28 17.87
C PHE A 168 -4.17 19.90 18.27
N ASN A 169 -4.53 18.90 17.47
CA ASN A 169 -3.96 17.55 17.56
C ASN A 169 -2.54 17.57 16.99
N ALA A 170 -1.53 17.46 17.86
CA ALA A 170 -0.12 17.37 17.50
C ALA A 170 0.31 15.96 17.10
N ALA A 171 -0.50 14.95 17.38
CA ALA A 171 -0.27 13.57 16.95
C ALA A 171 -0.86 13.26 15.57
N ASP A 172 -1.36 14.26 14.85
CA ASP A 172 -1.96 14.12 13.52
C ASP A 172 -0.91 13.81 12.43
N PHE A 173 -1.03 12.64 11.81
CA PHE A 173 -0.17 12.20 10.70
C PHE A 173 -0.11 13.22 9.55
N LEU A 174 -1.23 13.84 9.19
CA LEU A 174 -1.28 14.80 8.07
C LEU A 174 -0.49 16.08 8.38
N LYS A 175 -0.27 16.38 9.66
CA LYS A 175 0.57 17.49 10.13
C LYS A 175 2.03 17.11 10.31
N GLY A 176 2.40 15.86 10.06
CA GLY A 176 3.78 15.36 10.15
C GLY A 176 4.10 14.55 11.40
N ALA A 177 3.10 14.18 12.21
CA ALA A 177 3.33 13.22 13.28
C ALA A 177 3.63 11.83 12.71
N SER A 178 4.37 11.01 13.45
CA SER A 178 4.74 9.65 13.03
C SER A 178 4.84 8.70 14.21
N VAL A 179 4.56 7.43 13.96
CA VAL A 179 4.87 6.35 14.91
C VAL A 179 6.36 6.06 14.85
N ASP A 180 7.00 6.04 16.01
CA ASP A 180 8.36 5.53 16.15
C ASP A 180 8.29 4.01 16.31
N SER A 181 8.39 3.30 15.18
CA SER A 181 8.27 1.84 15.15
C SER A 181 9.41 1.10 15.84
N VAL A 182 10.57 1.75 16.03
CA VAL A 182 11.72 1.17 16.76
C VAL A 182 11.45 1.16 18.27
N HIS A 183 10.79 2.20 18.78
CA HIS A 183 10.47 2.35 20.20
C HIS A 183 9.02 2.03 20.54
N SER A 184 8.28 1.44 19.61
CA SER A 184 6.95 0.90 19.83
C SER A 184 7.01 -0.62 19.90
N SER A 185 6.00 -1.24 20.50
CA SER A 185 5.82 -2.69 20.36
C SER A 185 5.60 -3.06 18.89
N SER A 186 5.95 -4.29 18.53
CA SER A 186 5.70 -4.83 17.19
C SER A 186 4.22 -4.74 16.84
N SER A 187 3.92 -4.29 15.63
CA SER A 187 2.56 -4.04 15.18
C SER A 187 2.15 -4.93 14.02
N SER A 188 0.89 -5.32 13.99
CA SER A 188 0.23 -5.88 12.80
C SER A 188 0.32 -4.94 11.59
N LEU A 189 0.43 -3.63 11.81
CA LEU A 189 0.55 -2.62 10.77
C LEU A 189 2.00 -2.39 10.29
N ASN A 190 2.99 -3.06 10.89
CA ASN A 190 4.38 -3.03 10.43
C ASN A 190 4.86 -4.44 10.06
N PRO A 191 4.36 -5.01 8.94
CA PRO A 191 4.70 -6.37 8.56
C PRO A 191 6.16 -6.47 8.08
N ILE A 192 6.75 -7.66 8.23
CA ILE A 192 8.10 -7.97 7.72
C ILE A 192 8.18 -7.76 6.20
N ILE A 193 7.09 -8.06 5.49
CA ILE A 193 6.95 -7.89 4.05
C ILE A 193 5.83 -6.88 3.80
N GLY A 194 6.18 -5.72 3.24
CA GLY A 194 5.26 -4.63 2.94
C GLY A 194 5.80 -3.29 3.44
N PHE A 195 4.97 -2.26 3.35
CA PHE A 195 5.26 -0.94 3.91
C PHE A 195 4.70 -0.79 5.31
N ASP A 196 5.39 -0.01 6.16
CA ASP A 196 4.91 0.36 7.48
C ASP A 196 3.63 1.24 7.38
N GLN A 197 2.54 0.74 7.96
CA GLN A 197 1.23 1.39 8.05
C GLN A 197 0.92 1.85 9.47
N SER A 198 1.86 1.77 10.41
CA SER A 198 1.62 2.03 11.84
C SER A 198 1.02 3.42 12.10
N SER A 199 1.39 4.41 11.27
CA SER A 199 0.86 5.77 11.37
C SER A 199 -0.63 5.91 11.02
N LEU A 200 -1.34 4.85 10.60
CA LEU A 200 -2.81 4.86 10.50
C LEU A 200 -3.49 5.14 11.84
N VAL A 201 -2.86 4.75 12.97
CA VAL A 201 -3.33 5.05 14.33
C VAL A 201 -3.29 6.55 14.69
N LEU A 202 -2.62 7.34 13.84
CA LEU A 202 -2.41 8.79 13.98
C LEU A 202 -3.14 9.60 12.91
N LEU A 203 -3.79 8.93 11.95
CA LEU A 203 -4.52 9.59 10.87
C LEU A 203 -5.79 10.22 11.44
N ASP A 204 -5.81 11.56 11.54
CA ASP A 204 -6.93 12.26 12.16
C ASP A 204 -8.19 12.16 11.30
N ARG A 205 -9.16 11.38 11.77
CA ARG A 205 -10.43 11.12 11.08
C ARG A 205 -11.59 11.03 12.07
N PRO A 206 -12.80 11.48 11.70
CA PRO A 206 -13.96 11.45 12.60
C PRO A 206 -14.34 10.03 13.05
N HIS A 207 -14.14 9.03 12.19
CA HIS A 207 -14.48 7.64 12.47
C HIS A 207 -13.36 6.72 11.95
N PRO A 208 -12.57 6.09 12.84
CA PRO A 208 -11.56 5.14 12.39
C PRO A 208 -12.18 3.79 11.97
N PRO A 209 -11.83 3.22 10.81
CA PRO A 209 -12.11 1.83 10.44
C PRO A 209 -11.57 0.82 11.45
N ALA A 210 -12.31 -0.27 11.63
CA ALA A 210 -11.99 -1.34 12.56
C ALA A 210 -10.80 -2.20 12.12
N ASP A 211 -10.63 -2.41 10.81
CA ASP A 211 -9.58 -3.22 10.19
C ASP A 211 -8.21 -2.54 10.11
N LYS A 212 -8.13 -1.25 10.50
CA LYS A 212 -6.91 -0.44 10.45
C LYS A 212 -6.34 -0.12 11.84
N ALA A 213 -6.60 -0.99 12.82
CA ALA A 213 -6.08 -0.83 14.18
C ALA A 213 -4.60 -1.22 14.26
N TRP A 214 -3.82 -0.47 15.03
CA TRP A 214 -2.49 -0.87 15.45
C TRP A 214 -2.62 -1.95 16.51
N CYS A 215 -2.27 -3.20 16.18
CA CYS A 215 -2.41 -4.32 17.11
C CYS A 215 -1.06 -4.95 17.47
N THR A 216 -0.90 -5.34 18.72
CA THR A 216 0.32 -5.97 19.24
C THR A 216 -0.01 -7.10 20.20
N ASP A 217 0.81 -8.14 20.19
CA ASP A 217 0.79 -9.28 21.12
C ASP A 217 1.76 -9.11 22.31
N ALA A 218 2.49 -7.99 22.35
CA ALA A 218 3.38 -7.66 23.45
C ALA A 218 2.64 -7.63 24.80
N LYS A 219 3.23 -8.27 25.82
CA LYS A 219 2.69 -8.30 27.19
C LYS A 219 2.52 -6.91 27.81
N ASN A 220 3.41 -5.97 27.47
CA ASN A 220 3.33 -4.57 27.87
C ASN A 220 3.28 -3.72 26.60
N PRO A 221 2.09 -3.51 26.01
CA PRO A 221 1.94 -2.74 24.77
C PRO A 221 2.37 -1.29 24.93
N VAL A 222 3.23 -0.83 24.04
CA VAL A 222 3.77 0.52 24.02
C VAL A 222 3.67 1.10 22.61
N LEU A 223 3.06 2.27 22.49
CA LEU A 223 2.99 3.03 21.24
C LEU A 223 3.71 4.37 21.43
N THR A 224 4.83 4.55 20.74
CA THR A 224 5.65 5.76 20.80
C THR A 224 5.37 6.65 19.59
N VAL A 225 5.07 7.92 19.85
CA VAL A 225 4.63 8.89 18.84
C VAL A 225 5.55 10.10 18.84
N ASN A 226 6.13 10.40 17.68
CA ASN A 226 6.76 11.68 17.40
C ASN A 226 5.66 12.66 16.99
N LEU A 227 5.52 13.75 17.74
CA LEU A 227 4.53 14.78 17.48
C LEU A 227 4.98 15.65 16.30
N ALA A 228 4.00 16.13 15.53
CA ALA A 228 4.21 17.05 14.40
C ALA A 228 4.91 18.35 14.82
N LYS A 229 4.69 18.78 16.06
CA LYS A 229 5.25 20.00 16.65
C LYS A 229 5.50 19.79 18.13
N TYR A 230 6.48 20.53 18.65
CA TYR A 230 6.69 20.65 20.09
C TYR A 230 5.53 21.42 20.72
N ILE A 231 4.88 20.85 21.74
CA ILE A 231 3.70 21.44 22.39
C ILE A 231 3.77 21.37 23.91
N LYS A 232 3.03 22.28 24.56
CA LYS A 232 2.56 22.04 25.93
C LYS A 232 1.27 21.22 25.83
N PRO A 233 1.26 19.94 26.27
CA PRO A 233 0.10 19.08 26.12
C PRO A 233 -0.97 19.46 27.15
N ILE A 234 -2.23 19.38 26.75
CA ILE A 234 -3.39 19.71 27.59
C ILE A 234 -4.21 18.46 27.87
N SER A 235 -4.34 17.59 26.89
CA SER A 235 -5.11 16.36 26.99
C SER A 235 -4.68 15.38 25.91
N VAL A 236 -5.03 14.12 26.13
CA VAL A 236 -4.95 13.07 25.13
C VAL A 236 -6.34 12.51 24.91
N SER A 237 -6.60 11.95 23.74
CA SER A 237 -7.81 11.15 23.54
C SER A 237 -7.49 9.82 22.91
N TYR A 238 -8.35 8.86 23.23
CA TYR A 238 -8.41 7.58 22.55
C TYR A 238 -9.80 7.43 21.94
N GLN A 239 -9.84 7.05 20.67
CA GLN A 239 -11.07 6.77 19.94
C GLN A 239 -11.03 5.37 19.36
N HIS A 240 -12.08 4.60 19.63
CA HIS A 240 -12.32 3.31 19.00
C HIS A 240 -13.20 3.48 17.76
N SER A 241 -13.12 2.52 16.82
CA SER A 241 -14.13 2.36 15.76
C SER A 241 -15.52 2.18 16.38
N LYS A 242 -16.59 2.52 15.64
CA LYS A 242 -17.95 2.31 16.14
C LYS A 242 -18.14 0.85 16.56
N TRP A 243 -18.70 0.65 17.74
CA TRP A 243 -19.06 -0.65 18.29
C TRP A 243 -20.51 -0.57 18.79
N HIS A 244 -21.21 -1.70 18.79
CA HIS A 244 -22.59 -1.80 19.23
C HIS A 244 -22.62 -2.60 20.54
N GLU A 245 -23.21 -2.02 21.58
CA GLU A 245 -23.47 -2.62 22.91
C GLU A 245 -22.24 -2.97 23.76
N ALA A 246 -21.16 -3.52 23.19
CA ALA A 246 -19.95 -3.91 23.91
C ALA A 246 -18.66 -3.45 23.20
N ILE A 247 -17.67 -3.07 24.00
CA ILE A 247 -16.32 -2.74 23.52
C ILE A 247 -15.59 -4.04 23.14
N PRO A 248 -14.92 -4.11 21.98
CA PRO A 248 -14.12 -5.28 21.62
C PRO A 248 -13.04 -5.62 22.65
N ASN A 249 -12.85 -6.91 22.93
CA ASN A 249 -11.95 -7.40 23.98
C ASN A 249 -10.49 -6.91 23.84
N GLY A 250 -10.02 -6.73 22.60
CA GLY A 250 -8.68 -6.23 22.29
C GLY A 250 -8.50 -4.72 22.51
N ALA A 251 -9.56 -3.95 22.73
CA ALA A 251 -9.46 -2.52 22.95
C ALA A 251 -8.80 -2.21 24.30
N PRO A 252 -7.92 -1.21 24.38
CA PRO A 252 -7.43 -0.69 25.65
C PRO A 252 -8.56 -0.27 26.59
N LYS A 253 -8.47 -0.75 27.82
CA LYS A 253 -9.33 -0.38 28.94
C LYS A 253 -8.67 0.68 29.82
N THR A 254 -7.40 0.49 30.14
CA THR A 254 -6.61 1.46 30.90
C THR A 254 -5.25 1.71 30.26
N TYR A 255 -4.81 2.96 30.26
CA TYR A 255 -3.53 3.36 29.71
C TYR A 255 -2.95 4.59 30.41
N ASP A 256 -1.64 4.74 30.30
CA ASP A 256 -0.92 5.94 30.71
C ASP A 256 -0.30 6.63 29.49
N VAL A 257 0.04 7.90 29.65
CA VAL A 257 0.85 8.63 28.67
C VAL A 257 2.00 9.31 29.38
N VAL A 258 3.20 9.16 28.81
CA VAL A 258 4.43 9.78 29.30
C VAL A 258 5.02 10.69 28.22
N ALA A 259 5.70 11.75 28.65
CA ALA A 259 6.51 12.60 27.81
C ALA A 259 7.94 12.08 27.78
N CYS A 260 8.51 11.90 26.58
CA CYS A 260 9.89 11.48 26.41
C CYS A 260 10.82 12.70 26.35
N HIS A 261 11.90 12.69 27.12
CA HIS A 261 12.91 13.75 27.18
C HIS A 261 14.16 13.45 26.36
N ASP A 262 14.30 12.21 25.88
CA ASP A 262 15.38 11.77 25.02
C ASP A 262 14.85 11.01 23.79
N PHE A 263 15.76 10.70 22.87
CA PHE A 263 15.42 10.01 21.63
C PHE A 263 14.88 8.60 21.88
N TYR A 264 15.41 7.89 22.87
CA TYR A 264 15.04 6.50 23.17
C TYR A 264 13.81 6.36 24.08
N CYS A 265 13.31 7.47 24.63
CA CYS A 265 12.31 7.49 25.70
C CYS A 265 12.72 6.70 26.96
N GLU A 266 14.01 6.68 27.29
CA GLU A 266 14.51 6.11 28.55
C GLU A 266 14.30 7.09 29.69
N LYS A 267 14.45 8.39 29.41
CA LYS A 267 14.13 9.48 30.32
C LYS A 267 12.75 10.04 29.98
N TRP A 268 11.80 9.88 30.90
CA TRP A 268 10.43 10.34 30.69
C TRP A 268 9.79 10.85 31.99
N THR A 269 8.73 11.64 31.82
CA THR A 269 7.86 12.08 32.93
C THR A 269 6.41 11.73 32.63
N PRO A 270 5.63 11.27 33.63
CA PRO A 270 4.22 10.97 33.42
C PRO A 270 3.44 12.25 33.08
N LEU A 271 2.65 12.21 32.01
CA LEU A 271 1.72 13.29 31.66
C LEU A 271 0.36 13.02 32.31
N VAL A 272 -0.12 11.80 32.16
CA VAL A 272 -1.38 11.35 32.74
C VAL A 272 -1.32 9.85 32.96
N SER A 273 -1.98 9.38 34.02
CA SER A 273 -1.99 7.98 34.42
C SER A 273 -3.41 7.48 34.65
N ASN A 274 -3.64 6.19 34.42
CA ASN A 274 -4.92 5.50 34.59
C ASN A 274 -6.06 6.13 33.78
N CYS A 275 -5.79 6.55 32.54
CA CYS A 275 -6.84 6.93 31.61
C CYS A 275 -7.70 5.71 31.32
N GLN A 276 -9.00 5.81 31.62
CA GLN A 276 -9.94 4.70 31.46
C GLN A 276 -10.85 4.93 30.27
N TYR A 277 -10.83 4.01 29.32
CA TYR A 277 -11.80 3.94 28.24
C TYR A 277 -13.02 3.15 28.72
N SER A 278 -14.25 3.62 28.51
CA SER A 278 -15.47 3.00 29.06
C SER A 278 -16.63 2.94 28.07
N GLN A 279 -17.43 1.88 28.14
CA GLN A 279 -18.62 1.71 27.29
C GLN A 279 -19.74 2.74 27.56
N TYR A 280 -19.73 3.40 28.71
CA TYR A 280 -20.80 4.34 29.07
C TYR A 280 -20.60 5.77 28.53
N LYS A 281 -19.53 5.98 27.75
CA LYS A 281 -19.16 7.27 27.17
C LYS A 281 -19.16 7.19 25.64
N SER A 282 -18.87 8.31 25.00
CA SER A 282 -18.66 8.38 23.55
C SER A 282 -17.52 7.47 23.06
N ASN A 283 -17.52 7.17 21.76
CA ASN A 283 -16.47 6.35 21.13
C ASN A 283 -15.07 6.98 21.25
N GLU A 284 -14.99 8.31 21.24
CA GLU A 284 -13.80 9.09 21.59
C GLU A 284 -13.90 9.56 23.04
N GLN A 285 -12.84 9.38 23.81
CA GLN A 285 -12.78 9.76 25.22
C GLN A 285 -11.49 10.52 25.51
N MET A 286 -11.65 11.70 26.09
CA MET A 286 -10.53 12.55 26.48
C MET A 286 -10.06 12.21 27.90
N CYS A 287 -8.75 12.29 28.09
CA CYS A 287 -8.07 12.20 29.37
C CYS A 287 -7.24 13.47 29.55
N ASN A 288 -7.65 14.31 30.51
CA ASN A 288 -7.05 15.62 30.70
C ASN A 288 -5.73 15.50 31.48
N ILE A 289 -4.74 16.27 31.05
CA ILE A 289 -3.47 16.44 31.77
C ILE A 289 -3.67 17.55 32.78
N SER A 290 -3.13 17.37 33.99
CA SER A 290 -3.24 18.39 35.04
C SER A 290 -2.60 19.70 34.59
N SER A 291 -3.30 20.81 34.75
CA SER A 291 -2.77 22.15 34.45
C SER A 291 -1.57 22.54 35.32
N ASP A 292 -1.50 21.96 36.51
CA ASP A 292 -0.46 22.25 37.51
C ASP A 292 0.86 21.53 37.18
N LEU A 293 0.83 20.62 36.21
CA LEU A 293 2.01 19.89 35.77
C LEU A 293 2.88 20.85 34.93
N ASP A 294 4.02 21.26 35.50
CA ASP A 294 5.02 22.07 34.79
C ASP A 294 5.85 21.20 33.85
N VAL A 295 5.25 20.88 32.69
CA VAL A 295 5.92 20.11 31.62
C VAL A 295 6.52 21.06 30.59
N PRO A 296 7.78 20.87 30.19
CA PRO A 296 8.35 21.61 29.07
C PRO A 296 7.60 21.32 27.77
N LEU A 297 7.94 22.03 26.69
CA LEU A 297 7.44 21.67 25.37
C LEU A 297 7.94 20.28 24.98
N ILE A 298 7.04 19.38 24.60
CA ILE A 298 7.35 17.99 24.27
C ILE A 298 7.15 17.75 22.77
N GLY A 299 8.08 17.02 22.17
CA GLY A 299 7.99 16.57 20.78
C GLY A 299 7.71 15.08 20.63
N LYS A 300 7.68 14.33 21.73
CA LYS A 300 7.55 12.87 21.72
C LYS A 300 6.82 12.37 22.95
N VAL A 301 5.87 11.46 22.74
CA VAL A 301 5.10 10.83 23.80
C VAL A 301 5.09 9.32 23.63
N GLN A 302 4.77 8.62 24.72
CA GLN A 302 4.57 7.19 24.70
C GLN A 302 3.27 6.83 25.43
N PHE A 303 2.37 6.18 24.70
CA PHE A 303 1.17 5.55 25.23
C PHE A 303 1.54 4.16 25.75
N ARG A 304 1.16 3.87 26.99
CA ARG A 304 1.49 2.62 27.69
C ARG A 304 0.19 1.96 28.10
N PHE A 305 -0.24 0.96 27.36
CA PHE A 305 -1.52 0.30 27.61
C PHE A 305 -1.33 -0.76 28.70
N ARG A 306 -2.11 -0.66 29.78
CA ARG A 306 -1.97 -1.49 30.97
C ARG A 306 -2.90 -2.69 30.95
N GLU A 307 -4.14 -2.47 30.55
CA GLU A 307 -5.20 -3.47 30.55
C GLU A 307 -6.08 -3.27 29.30
N ASN A 308 -6.55 -4.36 28.71
CA ASN A 308 -7.58 -4.36 27.67
C ASN A 308 -8.90 -4.94 28.22
N TYR A 309 -9.91 -5.11 27.38
CA TYR A 309 -11.25 -5.55 27.79
C TYR A 309 -11.43 -7.06 27.95
N GLY A 310 -10.39 -7.86 27.78
CA GLY A 310 -10.45 -9.31 28.00
C GLY A 310 -9.69 -10.16 26.99
N ASP A 311 -9.01 -9.54 26.02
CA ASP A 311 -8.19 -10.28 25.06
C ASP A 311 -6.85 -10.68 25.71
N THR A 312 -6.62 -11.98 25.81
CA THR A 312 -5.42 -12.54 26.44
C THR A 312 -4.20 -12.53 25.53
N LYS A 313 -4.37 -12.24 24.23
CA LYS A 313 -3.35 -12.37 23.19
C LYS A 313 -2.97 -11.05 22.57
N MET A 314 -3.89 -10.09 22.46
CA MET A 314 -3.67 -8.91 21.63
C MET A 314 -4.31 -7.64 22.20
N THR A 315 -3.62 -6.52 22.01
CA THR A 315 -4.18 -5.17 22.24
C THR A 315 -4.21 -4.42 20.91
N CYS A 316 -5.36 -3.85 20.56
CA CYS A 316 -5.62 -3.14 19.31
C CYS A 316 -6.07 -1.70 19.56
N VAL A 317 -5.35 -0.75 18.97
CA VAL A 317 -5.54 0.69 19.16
C VAL A 317 -5.94 1.31 17.83
N GLN A 318 -7.11 1.95 17.74
CA GLN A 318 -7.58 2.53 16.47
C GLN A 318 -7.09 3.95 16.21
N LEU A 319 -7.30 4.88 17.15
CA LEU A 319 -6.91 6.27 16.96
C LEU A 319 -6.56 6.93 18.29
N VAL A 320 -5.39 7.56 18.33
CA VAL A 320 -4.95 8.37 19.47
C VAL A 320 -4.70 9.81 19.03
N ARG A 321 -5.01 10.76 19.92
CA ARG A 321 -4.72 12.18 19.70
C ARG A 321 -4.02 12.78 20.89
N VAL A 322 -3.18 13.77 20.64
CA VAL A 322 -2.48 14.53 21.67
C VAL A 322 -2.75 16.00 21.39
N TYR A 323 -3.51 16.63 22.29
CA TYR A 323 -3.92 18.01 22.12
C TYR A 323 -2.97 18.94 22.87
N GLY A 324 -2.58 20.02 22.19
CA GLY A 324 -1.77 21.09 22.76
C GLY A 324 -2.26 22.46 22.33
N GLN A 325 -1.67 23.49 22.93
CA GLN A 325 -1.89 24.88 22.55
C GLN A 325 -1.00 25.25 21.35
N ALA A 326 -1.58 25.86 20.32
CA ALA A 326 -0.85 26.53 19.26
C ALA A 326 -1.12 28.03 19.27
N ASN A 327 -0.04 28.81 19.11
CA ASN A 327 -0.10 30.27 18.98
C ASN A 327 -0.58 30.72 17.60
N THR A 328 -0.65 29.81 16.63
CA THR A 328 -1.05 30.11 15.25
C THR A 328 -2.14 29.14 14.78
N PRO A 329 -3.21 29.65 14.14
CA PRO A 329 -4.21 28.79 13.54
C PRO A 329 -3.58 27.96 12.42
N VAL A 330 -3.94 26.68 12.36
CA VAL A 330 -3.54 25.81 11.25
C VAL A 330 -4.30 26.30 10.01
N LYS A 331 -3.58 26.85 9.03
CA LYS A 331 -4.16 27.17 7.72
C LYS A 331 -4.61 25.85 7.08
N MET A 332 -5.92 25.68 6.88
CA MET A 332 -6.42 24.66 5.97
C MET A 332 -6.22 25.17 4.55
N GLU A 333 -5.58 24.38 3.69
CA GLU A 333 -5.45 24.70 2.27
C GLU A 333 -6.79 24.50 1.57
N GLU A 334 -7.18 25.48 0.76
CA GLU A 334 -8.44 25.48 0.02
C GLU A 334 -8.35 24.53 -1.20
N LYS A 335 -9.45 23.84 -1.53
CA LYS A 335 -9.49 22.86 -2.63
C LYS A 335 -9.23 23.58 -3.97
N ASN A 336 -8.15 23.21 -4.66
CA ASN A 336 -7.82 23.76 -5.97
C ASN A 336 -8.51 22.92 -7.08
N LEU A 337 -8.70 23.48 -8.28
CA LEU A 337 -9.23 22.77 -9.45
C LEU A 337 -8.48 21.46 -9.75
N LYS A 338 -7.14 21.45 -9.56
CA LYS A 338 -6.33 20.24 -9.68
C LYS A 338 -6.72 19.16 -8.66
N SER A 339 -7.12 19.55 -7.46
CA SER A 339 -7.57 18.62 -6.43
C SER A 339 -8.89 17.97 -6.82
N GLU A 340 -9.81 18.73 -7.42
CA GLU A 340 -11.11 18.21 -7.89
C GLU A 340 -10.94 17.18 -9.02
N GLU A 341 -10.04 17.45 -9.97
CA GLU A 341 -9.69 16.50 -11.03
C GLU A 341 -9.11 15.20 -10.45
N ILE A 342 -8.13 15.30 -9.54
CA ILE A 342 -7.53 14.13 -8.86
C ILE A 342 -8.59 13.30 -8.14
N CYS A 343 -9.48 13.94 -7.37
CA CYS A 343 -10.50 13.21 -6.62
C CYS A 343 -11.52 12.54 -7.54
N THR A 344 -11.90 13.21 -8.63
CA THR A 344 -12.83 12.67 -9.63
C THR A 344 -12.25 11.46 -10.34
N ASP A 345 -10.99 11.53 -10.75
CA ASP A 345 -10.28 10.42 -11.39
C ASP A 345 -10.14 9.23 -10.45
N LEU A 346 -9.68 9.45 -9.21
CA LEU A 346 -9.52 8.39 -8.22
C LEU A 346 -10.85 7.70 -7.92
N ARG A 347 -11.93 8.46 -7.77
CA ARG A 347 -13.27 7.91 -7.59
C ARG A 347 -13.71 7.09 -8.79
N TRP A 348 -13.50 7.59 -10.01
CA TRP A 348 -13.86 6.87 -11.22
C TRP A 348 -13.11 5.55 -11.32
N TYR A 349 -11.79 5.55 -11.07
CA TYR A 349 -10.99 4.34 -11.05
C TYR A 349 -11.47 3.36 -9.98
N TYR A 350 -11.76 3.82 -8.77
CA TYR A 350 -12.22 2.97 -7.68
C TYR A 350 -13.47 2.16 -8.06
N HIS A 351 -14.48 2.79 -8.66
CA HIS A 351 -15.74 2.12 -8.99
C HIS A 351 -15.73 1.39 -10.35
N ASN A 352 -14.95 1.85 -11.32
CA ASN A 352 -15.04 1.35 -12.70
C ASN A 352 -13.82 0.52 -13.14
N ASN A 353 -12.65 0.73 -12.53
CA ASN A 353 -11.41 0.09 -12.94
C ASN A 353 -10.46 -0.15 -11.76
N HIS A 354 -10.64 -1.29 -11.10
CA HIS A 354 -9.83 -1.70 -9.96
C HIS A 354 -8.32 -1.66 -10.25
N PHE A 355 -7.89 -2.09 -11.45
CA PHE A 355 -6.47 -2.06 -11.83
C PHE A 355 -5.97 -0.62 -11.98
N GLY A 356 -6.74 0.24 -12.64
CA GLY A 356 -6.42 1.67 -12.72
C GLY A 356 -6.28 2.29 -11.33
N TYR A 357 -7.18 1.94 -10.41
CA TYR A 357 -7.11 2.42 -9.03
C TYR A 357 -5.86 1.93 -8.30
N ALA A 358 -5.54 0.63 -8.41
CA ALA A 358 -4.35 0.06 -7.81
C ALA A 358 -3.06 0.76 -8.26
N TRP A 359 -2.99 1.20 -9.53
CA TRP A 359 -1.80 1.83 -10.10
C TRP A 359 -1.75 3.35 -9.92
N ALA A 360 -2.88 3.98 -9.59
CA ALA A 360 -2.98 5.41 -9.39
C ALA A 360 -2.11 5.87 -8.21
N TYR A 361 -1.60 7.10 -8.31
CA TYR A 361 -0.88 7.75 -7.22
C TYR A 361 -1.87 8.16 -6.13
N LYS A 362 -2.07 7.27 -5.17
CA LYS A 362 -2.99 7.45 -4.04
C LYS A 362 -2.30 7.00 -2.75
N ASN A 363 -2.53 7.73 -1.67
CA ASN A 363 -2.24 7.34 -0.30
C ASN A 363 -3.09 8.25 0.60
N CYS A 364 -3.09 8.01 1.92
CA CYS A 364 -3.86 8.83 2.83
C CYS A 364 -3.47 10.32 2.73
N THR A 365 -2.18 10.64 2.56
CA THR A 365 -1.75 12.04 2.40
C THR A 365 -2.37 12.71 1.18
N VAL A 366 -2.37 12.04 0.02
CA VAL A 366 -2.95 12.57 -1.23
C VAL A 366 -4.45 12.76 -1.08
N LEU A 367 -5.16 11.74 -0.58
CA LEU A 367 -6.63 11.78 -0.48
C LEU A 367 -7.11 12.88 0.47
N TYR A 368 -6.49 12.99 1.65
CA TYR A 368 -6.92 13.96 2.65
C TYR A 368 -6.46 15.39 2.33
N LYS A 369 -5.25 15.61 1.81
CA LYS A 369 -4.80 16.96 1.42
C LYS A 369 -5.65 17.56 0.30
N ASN A 370 -6.19 16.73 -0.59
CA ASN A 370 -7.06 17.18 -1.69
C ASN A 370 -8.55 17.19 -1.32
N ASN A 371 -8.91 16.90 -0.07
CA ASN A 371 -10.30 16.79 0.39
C ASN A 371 -11.15 15.83 -0.47
N CYS A 372 -10.59 14.69 -0.87
CA CYS A 372 -11.29 13.71 -1.70
C CYS A 372 -12.35 12.90 -0.96
N CYS A 373 -12.31 12.87 0.38
CA CYS A 373 -13.20 12.04 1.19
C CYS A 373 -14.68 12.48 1.12
N SER A 374 -14.97 13.71 0.68
CA SER A 374 -16.35 14.14 0.37
C SER A 374 -16.89 13.46 -0.89
N ASP A 375 -16.00 13.16 -1.83
CA ASP A 375 -16.34 12.67 -3.17
C ASP A 375 -16.32 11.13 -3.20
N CYS A 376 -15.38 10.53 -2.45
CA CYS A 376 -15.20 9.09 -2.28
C CYS A 376 -14.80 8.77 -0.82
N PRO A 377 -15.75 8.65 0.12
CA PRO A 377 -15.44 8.35 1.52
C PRO A 377 -14.79 6.98 1.70
N GLU A 378 -15.20 5.99 0.91
CA GLU A 378 -14.63 4.64 0.88
C GLU A 378 -13.15 4.63 0.48
N CYS A 379 -12.73 5.49 -0.46
CA CYS A 379 -11.33 5.67 -0.82
C CYS A 379 -10.47 6.07 0.40
N CYS A 380 -11.01 6.93 1.28
CA CYS A 380 -10.32 7.37 2.49
C CYS A 380 -10.39 6.33 3.63
N GLN A 381 -11.44 5.52 3.67
CA GLN A 381 -11.54 4.42 4.62
C GLN A 381 -10.50 3.34 4.34
N GLU A 382 -10.24 3.05 3.07
CA GLU A 382 -9.30 2.01 2.63
C GLU A 382 -7.86 2.50 2.42
N CYS A 383 -7.60 3.81 2.60
CA CYS A 383 -6.30 4.37 2.29
C CYS A 383 -5.16 3.75 3.10
N LEU A 384 -3.98 3.71 2.48
CA LEU A 384 -2.72 3.30 3.09
C LEU A 384 -1.82 4.52 3.26
N ILE A 385 -0.98 4.51 4.30
CA ILE A 385 0.05 5.53 4.57
C ILE A 385 1.07 5.53 3.43
N SER A 386 1.56 4.34 3.10
CA SER A 386 2.44 4.08 1.95
C SER A 386 1.77 3.06 1.05
N ASP A 387 1.66 3.37 -0.24
CA ASP A 387 0.95 2.56 -1.21
C ASP A 387 1.85 2.28 -2.44
N TYR A 388 1.61 1.15 -3.09
CA TYR A 388 2.24 0.83 -4.36
C TYR A 388 1.53 1.59 -5.47
N ASN A 389 2.30 2.32 -6.26
CA ASN A 389 1.81 3.03 -7.45
C ASN A 389 2.67 2.70 -8.66
N GLN A 390 2.27 3.20 -9.83
CA GLN A 390 3.02 2.99 -11.07
C GLN A 390 4.51 3.35 -10.97
N PHE A 391 4.87 4.42 -10.24
CA PHE A 391 6.28 4.80 -10.07
C PHE A 391 7.06 3.78 -9.23
N THR A 392 6.43 3.27 -8.17
CA THR A 392 7.03 2.23 -7.31
C THR A 392 7.25 0.95 -8.10
N PHE A 393 6.27 0.56 -8.92
CA PHE A 393 6.39 -0.59 -9.80
C PHE A 393 7.50 -0.39 -10.85
N ALA A 394 7.53 0.77 -11.51
CA ALA A 394 8.56 1.09 -12.48
C ALA A 394 9.97 1.05 -11.88
N ASP A 395 10.17 1.60 -10.68
CA ASP A 395 11.44 1.54 -9.95
C ASP A 395 11.85 0.08 -9.63
N ILE A 396 10.91 -0.75 -9.17
CA ILE A 396 11.15 -2.17 -8.93
C ILE A 396 11.54 -2.89 -10.23
N CYS A 397 10.81 -2.66 -11.32
CA CYS A 397 11.12 -3.27 -12.63
C CYS A 397 12.50 -2.87 -13.13
N VAL A 398 12.88 -1.59 -13.00
CA VAL A 398 14.21 -1.10 -13.38
C VAL A 398 15.29 -1.78 -12.54
N LYS A 399 15.11 -1.88 -11.22
CA LYS A 399 16.06 -2.57 -10.32
C LYS A 399 16.23 -4.04 -10.69
N ILE A 400 15.13 -4.76 -10.93
CA ILE A 400 15.17 -6.17 -11.36
C ILE A 400 15.88 -6.29 -12.71
N PHE A 401 15.56 -5.43 -13.68
CA PHE A 401 16.21 -5.44 -14.99
C PHE A 401 17.72 -5.19 -14.89
N CYS A 402 18.15 -4.20 -14.10
CA CYS A 402 19.57 -3.95 -13.83
C CYS A 402 20.25 -5.14 -13.15
N ALA A 403 19.60 -5.78 -12.19
CA ALA A 403 20.12 -6.97 -11.53
C ALA A 403 20.28 -8.15 -12.51
N CYS A 404 19.31 -8.38 -13.39
CA CYS A 404 19.39 -9.40 -14.44
C CYS A 404 20.51 -9.12 -15.46
N ILE A 405 20.71 -7.86 -15.87
CA ILE A 405 21.84 -7.49 -16.72
C ILE A 405 23.16 -7.79 -16.00
N PHE A 406 23.27 -7.41 -14.73
CA PHE A 406 24.48 -7.63 -13.96
C PHE A 406 24.81 -9.13 -13.82
N THR A 407 23.83 -9.97 -13.47
CA THR A 407 24.03 -11.42 -13.36
C THR A 407 24.42 -12.04 -14.71
N PHE A 408 23.83 -11.58 -15.80
CA PHE A 408 24.16 -12.02 -17.16
C PHE A 408 25.58 -11.61 -17.58
N MET A 409 26.01 -10.39 -17.25
CA MET A 409 27.38 -9.92 -17.48
C MET A 409 28.40 -10.75 -16.69
N VAL A 410 28.13 -11.04 -15.41
CA VAL A 410 28.99 -11.91 -14.58
C VAL A 410 29.07 -13.32 -15.17
N PHE A 411 27.94 -13.89 -15.61
CA PHE A 411 27.92 -15.18 -16.27
C PHE A 411 28.79 -15.19 -17.53
N PHE A 412 28.68 -14.18 -18.40
CA PHE A 412 29.53 -14.09 -19.59
C PHE A 412 31.01 -13.96 -19.25
N MET A 413 31.37 -13.15 -18.26
CA MET A 413 32.76 -13.02 -17.80
C MET A 413 33.32 -14.36 -17.30
N ILE A 414 32.51 -15.17 -16.61
CA ILE A 414 32.93 -16.52 -16.19
C ILE A 414 33.17 -17.42 -17.42
N GLN A 415 32.28 -17.36 -18.42
CA GLN A 415 32.43 -18.17 -19.64
C GLN A 415 33.65 -17.76 -20.47
N THR A 416 33.93 -16.46 -20.61
CA THR A 416 35.11 -15.98 -21.34
C THR A 416 36.41 -16.42 -20.65
N VAL A 417 36.50 -16.30 -19.33
CA VAL A 417 37.66 -16.78 -18.55
C VAL A 417 37.82 -18.30 -18.69
N LYS A 418 36.72 -19.07 -18.66
CA LYS A 418 36.78 -20.52 -18.86
C LYS A 418 37.29 -20.87 -20.25
N TYR A 419 36.77 -20.21 -21.27
CA TYR A 419 37.21 -20.40 -22.67
C TYR A 419 38.70 -20.07 -22.85
N GLU A 420 39.17 -18.95 -22.29
CA GLU A 420 40.59 -18.61 -22.33
C GLU A 420 41.48 -19.63 -21.61
N ARG A 421 41.03 -20.18 -20.48
CA ARG A 421 41.77 -21.23 -19.76
C ARG A 421 41.87 -22.50 -20.61
N GLU A 422 40.79 -22.90 -21.28
CA GLU A 422 40.78 -24.04 -22.18
C GLU A 422 41.68 -23.81 -23.41
N ALA A 423 41.61 -22.64 -24.03
CA ALA A 423 42.49 -22.26 -25.15
C ALA A 423 43.97 -22.29 -24.74
N ARG A 424 44.31 -21.77 -23.54
CA ARG A 424 45.67 -21.83 -22.99
C ARG A 424 46.13 -23.26 -22.66
N ARG A 425 45.23 -24.17 -22.29
CA ARG A 425 45.57 -25.60 -22.12
C ARG A 425 45.87 -26.26 -23.46
N VAL A 426 45.06 -26.00 -24.49
CA VAL A 426 45.27 -26.56 -25.84
C VAL A 426 46.59 -26.09 -26.43
N MET A 427 46.90 -24.79 -26.36
CA MET A 427 48.17 -24.23 -26.84
C MET A 427 49.39 -24.85 -26.13
N ARG A 428 49.33 -25.02 -24.80
CA ARG A 428 50.41 -25.70 -24.04
C ARG A 428 50.59 -27.15 -24.46
N ASN A 429 49.50 -27.88 -24.69
CA ASN A 429 49.58 -29.27 -25.14
C ASN A 429 50.19 -29.36 -26.54
N GLN A 430 49.78 -28.52 -27.50
CA GLN A 430 50.38 -28.48 -28.83
C GLN A 430 51.87 -28.16 -28.80
N HIS A 431 52.30 -27.23 -27.94
CA HIS A 431 53.71 -26.90 -27.81
C HIS A 431 54.52 -28.08 -27.25
N ARG A 432 53.98 -28.78 -26.23
CA ARG A 432 54.59 -30.01 -25.67
C ARG A 432 54.73 -31.10 -26.72
N THR A 433 53.71 -31.34 -27.54
CA THR A 433 53.77 -32.34 -28.62
C THR A 433 54.82 -32.00 -29.67
N ARG A 434 54.96 -30.71 -30.04
CA ARG A 434 56.01 -30.27 -30.98
C ARG A 434 57.43 -30.47 -30.43
N VAL A 435 57.65 -30.17 -29.14
CA VAL A 435 58.96 -30.37 -28.49
C VAL A 435 59.35 -31.85 -28.42
N VAL A 436 58.40 -32.73 -28.13
CA VAL A 436 58.64 -34.19 -28.13
C VAL A 436 59.00 -34.68 -29.54
N ILE A 437 58.32 -34.22 -30.58
CA ILE A 437 58.61 -34.61 -31.96
C ILE A 437 59.99 -34.11 -32.42
N SER A 438 60.42 -32.91 -31.98
CA SER A 438 61.74 -32.38 -32.32
C SER A 438 62.89 -33.04 -31.55
N ALA A 439 62.63 -33.67 -30.39
CA ALA A 439 63.64 -34.38 -29.61
C ALA A 439 63.83 -35.85 -30.05
N SER A 440 62.90 -36.38 -30.86
CA SER A 440 62.95 -37.74 -31.42
C SER A 440 63.48 -37.79 -32.86
N ARG A 441 63.89 -36.65 -33.43
CA ARG A 441 64.69 -36.56 -34.66
C ARG A 441 66.09 -36.14 -34.28
#